data_AF-A0A6G8PWN6-F1
#
_entry.id   AF-A0A6G8PWN6-F1
#
_cell.length_a   1.000
_cell.length_b   1.000
_cell.length_c   1.000
_cell.angle_alpha   90.00
_cell.angle_beta   90.00
_cell.angle_gamma   90.00
#
_symmetry.space_group_name_H-M   'P 1'
#
loop_
_entity.id
_entity.type
_entity.pdbx_description
1 polymer ?
#
loop_
_entity_poly.entity_id
_entity_poly.type
_entity_poly.pdbx_seq_one_letter_code
_entity_poly.pdbx_strand_id
1 'polypeptide(L)' 'MEVRVTEKLGTTPAVGEKVPNFELPDERGRPFNLARELEEGPIVLVFYRGDW' A
#
# COMPACT_ATOMS: atom_id res chain seq x y z
N MET A 1 -15.77 16.55 17.12
CA MET A 1 -14.41 16.91 16.67
C MET A 1 -14.06 15.97 15.54
N GLU A 2 -14.03 16.48 14.31
CA GLU A 2 -13.68 15.70 13.13
C GLU A 2 -12.17 15.81 12.96
N VAL A 3 -11.44 14.75 13.27
CA VAL A 3 -9.99 14.71 13.02
C VAL A 3 -9.80 14.49 11.53
N ARG A 4 -9.52 15.58 10.81
CA ARG A 4 -9.00 15.48 9.45
C ARG A 4 -7.54 15.08 9.55
N VAL A 5 -7.26 13.79 9.36
CA VAL A 5 -5.91 13.34 9.06
C VAL A 5 -5.60 13.87 7.67
N THR A 6 -4.87 14.97 7.59
CA THR A 6 -4.19 15.36 6.35
C THR A 6 -3.12 14.30 6.10
N GLU A 7 -3.45 13.27 5.34
CA GLU A 7 -2.44 12.40 4.75
C GLU A 7 -1.51 13.28 3.92
N LYS A 8 -0.24 13.32 4.32
CA LYS A 8 0.83 13.88 3.51
C LYS A 8 0.76 13.15 2.17
N LEU A 9 0.50 13.87 1.07
CA LEU A 9 0.53 13.30 -0.29
C LEU A 9 1.87 12.56 -0.43
N GLY A 10 1.80 11.23 -0.42
CA GLY A 10 2.98 10.38 -0.39
C GLY A 10 3.84 10.64 -1.61
N THR A 11 5.15 10.72 -1.42
CA THR A 11 6.10 10.74 -2.53
C THR A 11 6.05 9.39 -3.23
N THR A 12 5.77 9.38 -4.54
CA THR A 12 5.87 8.17 -5.37
C THR A 12 7.33 7.68 -5.37
N PRO A 13 7.63 6.45 -4.91
CA PRO A 13 8.99 5.93 -4.92
C PRO A 13 9.56 5.83 -6.34
N ALA A 14 10.83 6.19 -6.50
CA ALA A 14 11.56 5.99 -7.76
C ALA A 14 12.16 4.57 -7.86
N VAL A 15 12.65 4.20 -9.04
CA VAL A 15 13.35 2.92 -9.24
C VAL A 15 14.59 2.85 -8.34
N GLY A 16 14.70 1.77 -7.57
CA GLY A 16 15.80 1.55 -6.61
C GLY A 16 15.54 2.14 -5.22
N GLU A 17 14.49 2.93 -5.03
CA GLU A 17 14.09 3.40 -3.71
C GLU A 17 13.27 2.35 -2.95
N LYS A 18 13.39 2.36 -1.62
CA LYS A 18 12.54 1.53 -0.77
C LYS A 18 11.13 2.09 -0.74
N VAL A 19 10.17 1.25 -1.10
CA VAL A 19 8.74 1.55 -0.95
C VAL A 19 8.39 1.58 0.55
N PRO A 20 7.64 2.60 1.03
CA PRO A 20 7.14 2.60 2.41
C PRO A 20 6.27 1.38 2.69
N ASN A 21 6.38 0.81 3.88
CA ASN A 21 5.48 -0.26 4.29
C ASN A 21 4.04 0.25 4.37
N PHE A 22 3.07 -0.62 4.04
CA PHE A 22 1.66 -0.33 4.18
C PHE A 22 0.88 -1.59 4.55
N GLU A 23 -0.31 -1.37 5.12
CA GLU A 23 -1.32 -2.41 5.33
C GLU A 23 -2.65 -1.91 4.76
N LEU A 24 -3.15 -2.63 3.76
CA LEU A 24 -4.38 -2.31 3.03
C LEU A 24 -5.16 -3.59 2.76
N PRO A 25 -6.49 -3.54 2.60
CA PRO A 25 -7.24 -4.69 2.12
C PRO A 25 -6.84 -5.04 0.67
N ASP A 26 -6.74 -6.34 0.39
CA ASP A 26 -6.66 -6.87 -0.97
C ASP A 26 -8.01 -6.80 -1.70
N GLU A 27 -8.08 -7.33 -2.92
CA GLU A 27 -9.30 -7.33 -3.72
C GLU A 27 -10.46 -8.16 -3.12
N ARG A 28 -10.17 -8.98 -2.11
CA ARG A 28 -11.14 -9.80 -1.36
C ARG A 28 -11.45 -9.20 0.02
N GLY A 29 -10.92 -8.01 0.33
CA GLY A 29 -11.06 -7.37 1.63
C GLY A 29 -10.19 -7.98 2.73
N ARG A 30 -9.24 -8.87 2.40
CA ARG A 30 -8.34 -9.48 3.38
C ARG A 30 -7.18 -8.52 3.67
N PRO A 31 -6.70 -8.41 4.91
CA PRO A 31 -5.53 -7.59 5.23
C PRO A 31 -4.29 -8.06 4.46
N PHE A 32 -3.65 -7.14 3.75
CA PHE A 32 -2.36 -7.34 3.06
C PHE A 32 -1.32 -6.43 3.70
N ASN A 33 -0.19 -6.99 4.15
CA ASN A 33 0.91 -6.23 4.75
C ASN A 33 2.18 -6.41 3.90
N LEU A 34 2.68 -5.32 3.31
CA LEU A 34 3.79 -5.37 2.34
C LEU A 34 5.05 -6.05 2.90
N ALA A 35 5.46 -5.73 4.12
CA ALA A 35 6.68 -6.28 4.71
C ALA A 35 6.61 -7.80 4.89
N ARG A 36 5.47 -8.31 5.36
CA ARG A 36 5.25 -9.75 5.56
C ARG A 36 5.26 -10.51 4.23
N GLU A 37 4.56 -10.00 3.23
CA GLU A 37 4.44 -10.69 1.93
C GLU A 37 5.78 -10.71 1.18
N LEU A 38 6.64 -9.69 1.38
CA LEU A 38 8.01 -9.67 0.86
C LEU A 38 8.95 -10.70 1.50
N GLU A 39 8.63 -11.21 2.70
CA GLU A 39 9.40 -12.31 3.31
C GLU A 39 9.22 -13.61 2.52
N GLU A 40 8.06 -13.80 1.88
CA GLU A 40 7.75 -14.97 1.07
C GLU A 40 8.33 -14.87 -0.35
N GLY A 41 8.51 -13.65 -0.88
CA GLY A 41 9.17 -13.44 -2.17
C GLY A 41 8.91 -12.09 -2.83
N PRO A 42 9.43 -11.90 -4.06
CA PRO A 42 9.20 -10.68 -4.82
C PRO A 42 7.73 -10.57 -5.24
N ILE A 43 7.18 -9.36 -5.18
CA ILE A 43 5.79 -9.08 -5.49
C ILE A 43 5.63 -8.04 -6.60
N VAL A 44 4.49 -8.09 -7.30
CA VAL A 44 4.04 -7.04 -8.21
C VAL A 44 2.74 -6.46 -7.64
N LEU A 45 2.71 -5.15 -7.38
CA LEU A 45 1.54 -4.45 -6.87
C LEU A 45 0.79 -3.77 -8.03
N VAL A 46 -0.53 -3.95 -8.08
CA VAL A 46 -1.41 -3.27 -9.04
C VAL A 46 -2.52 -2.57 -8.27
N PHE A 47 -2.56 -1.24 -8.35
CA PHE A 47 -3.62 -0.42 -7.75
C PHE A 47 -4.65 -0.05 -8.80
N TYR A 48 -5.88 -0.54 -8.65
CA TYR A 48 -7.01 -0.14 -9.49
C TYR A 48 -7.65 1.14 -8.93
N ARG A 49 -8.13 2.03 -9.81
CA ARG A 49 -8.94 3.18 -9.40
C ARG A 49 -10.42 2.81 -9.41
N GLY A 50 -11.12 3.03 -8.28
CA GLY A 50 -12.58 2.99 -8.17
C GLY A 50 -13.18 1.58 -7.93
N ASP A 51 -14.26 1.56 -7.14
CA ASP A 51 -15.08 0.41 -6.69
C ASP A 51 -15.53 -0.50 -7.83
N TRP A 52 -15.46 -1.82 -7.60
CA TRP A 52 -16.03 -2.86 -8.45
C TRP A 52 -17.11 -3.58 -7.64
#